data_AF-B7EKS8-F1
#
_entry.id   AF-B7EKS8-F1
#
_cell.length_a   1.000
_cell.length_b   1.000
_cell.length_c   1.000
_cell.angle_alpha   90.00
_cell.angle_beta   90.00
_cell.angle_gamma   90.00
#
_symmetry.space_group_name_H-M   'P 1'
#
loop_
_entity.id
_entity.type
_entity.pdbx_description
1 polymer ?
#
loop_
_entity_poly.entity_id
_entity_poly.type
_entity_poly.pdbx_seq_one_letter_code
_entity_poly.pdbx_strand_id
1 'polypeptide(L)'
;MRKLQLKQSQLALSSHSHMLEKIKLSFGFQKASFKGEKFKTRMQETRDAEILRTLIDFLVSAVIVMSACFGYGTYIYSYQRITDVTSACSATSKGSKSWWMPNSVSNFSSGFLFLRCHVIAVTRMCFGILMILAIAWLAFQRSSTTGSNMPITFNLILLGIICGFAGRFCTNTLGGDGNTWLMYWEVLCSIHLLGNLFPSLLYHVLHGPISVSHREQVVWLPYWVRRCLFYAAVGLILPALTGLLPFASLSDWKDHFVEEIKSIVIGDKIEA
;
A
#
# COMPACT_ATOMS: atom_id res chain seq x y z
N MET A 1 0.41 45.67 -73.96
CA MET A 1 -0.32 44.78 -73.03
C MET A 1 0.57 43.78 -72.27
N ARG A 2 1.53 43.08 -72.89
CA ARG A 2 2.41 42.10 -72.19
C ARG A 2 3.11 42.59 -70.92
N LYS A 3 3.61 43.84 -70.90
CA LYS A 3 4.34 44.41 -69.74
C LYS A 3 3.46 44.56 -68.49
N LEU A 4 2.17 44.87 -68.67
CA LEU A 4 1.21 44.95 -67.57
C LEU A 4 0.87 43.56 -67.03
N GLN A 5 0.71 42.57 -67.91
CA GLN A 5 0.51 41.19 -67.48
C GLN A 5 1.70 40.64 -66.69
N LEU A 6 2.94 40.90 -67.13
CA LEU A 6 4.14 40.51 -66.38
C LEU A 6 4.20 41.14 -64.99
N LYS A 7 3.86 42.44 -64.86
CA LYS A 7 3.79 43.10 -63.55
C LYS A 7 2.70 42.49 -62.65
N GLN A 8 1.56 42.14 -63.22
CA GLN A 8 0.47 41.51 -62.46
C GLN A 8 0.84 40.10 -62.00
N SER A 9 1.50 39.32 -62.84
CA SER A 9 2.06 38.01 -62.48
C SER A 9 3.12 38.15 -61.38
N GLN A 10 4.00 39.15 -61.47
CA GLN A 10 5.04 39.40 -60.48
C GLN A 10 4.45 39.82 -59.12
N LEU A 11 3.42 40.67 -59.13
CA LEU A 11 2.67 41.06 -57.92
C LEU A 11 1.97 39.86 -57.28
N ALA A 12 1.27 39.04 -58.08
CA ALA A 12 0.63 37.82 -57.58
C ALA A 12 1.65 36.85 -56.98
N LEU A 13 2.81 36.68 -57.64
CA LEU A 13 3.87 35.80 -57.16
C LEU A 13 4.48 36.30 -55.83
N SER A 14 4.69 37.62 -55.69
CA SER A 14 5.16 38.24 -54.44
C SER A 14 4.15 38.14 -53.29
N SER A 15 2.85 38.22 -53.61
CA SER A 15 1.77 38.07 -52.64
C SER A 15 1.71 36.63 -52.14
N HIS A 16 1.80 35.65 -53.06
CA HIS A 16 1.88 34.23 -52.71
C HIS A 16 3.13 33.90 -51.89
N SER A 17 4.30 34.45 -52.22
CA SER A 17 5.52 34.22 -51.43
C SER A 17 5.41 34.77 -50.01
N HIS A 18 4.85 35.97 -49.86
CA HIS A 18 4.61 36.57 -48.54
C HIS A 18 3.56 35.80 -47.72
N MET A 19 2.51 35.29 -48.37
CA MET A 19 1.54 34.39 -47.72
C MET A 19 2.20 33.09 -47.25
N LEU A 20 3.03 32.47 -48.09
CA LEU A 20 3.77 31.25 -47.74
C LEU A 20 4.73 31.46 -46.57
N GLU A 21 5.40 32.60 -46.51
CA GLU A 21 6.29 32.96 -45.41
C GLU A 21 5.53 33.10 -44.08
N LYS A 22 4.34 33.73 -44.12
CA LYS A 22 3.45 33.79 -42.95
C LYS A 22 2.99 32.41 -42.48
N ILE A 23 2.63 31.52 -43.40
CA ILE A 23 2.23 30.14 -43.08
C ILE A 23 3.41 29.35 -42.49
N LYS A 24 4.62 29.54 -43.01
CA LYS A 24 5.83 28.92 -42.49
C LYS A 24 6.12 29.35 -41.04
N LEU A 25 5.95 30.65 -40.75
CA LEU A 25 6.11 31.18 -39.40
C LEU A 25 5.06 30.62 -38.45
N SER A 26 3.78 30.64 -38.81
CA SER A 26 2.70 30.11 -37.95
C SER A 26 2.86 28.61 -37.68
N PHE A 27 3.23 27.83 -38.69
CA PHE A 27 3.54 26.42 -38.52
C PHE A 27 4.76 26.18 -37.62
N GLY A 28 5.77 27.06 -37.70
CA GLY A 28 6.93 27.06 -36.80
C GLY A 28 6.53 27.25 -35.34
N PHE A 29 5.67 28.24 -35.05
CA PHE A 29 5.12 28.47 -33.71
C PHE A 29 4.29 27.28 -33.21
N GLN A 30 3.43 26.72 -34.06
CA GLN A 30 2.59 25.58 -33.70
C GLN A 30 3.43 24.32 -33.41
N LYS A 31 4.48 24.07 -34.21
CA LYS A 31 5.42 22.96 -34.00
C LYS A 31 6.20 23.13 -32.69
N ALA A 32 6.62 24.35 -32.38
CA ALA A 32 7.29 24.65 -31.11
C ALA A 32 6.35 24.45 -29.91
N SER A 33 5.10 24.93 -30.01
CA SER A 33 4.06 24.74 -28.98
C SER A 33 3.78 23.25 -28.76
N PHE A 34 3.57 22.49 -29.82
CA PHE A 34 3.32 21.05 -29.75
C PHE A 34 4.51 20.28 -29.14
N LYS A 35 5.75 20.65 -29.49
CA LYS A 35 6.95 20.05 -28.87
C LYS A 35 7.04 20.38 -27.39
N GLY A 36 6.67 21.60 -27.00
CA GLY A 36 6.58 22.04 -25.60
C GLY A 36 5.52 21.26 -24.82
N GLU A 37 4.31 21.11 -25.36
CA GLU A 37 3.25 20.31 -24.75
C GLU A 37 3.63 18.84 -24.63
N LYS A 38 4.22 18.25 -25.68
CA LYS A 38 4.70 16.86 -25.67
C LYS A 38 5.82 16.64 -24.64
N PHE A 39 6.70 17.62 -24.45
CA PHE A 39 7.73 17.57 -23.41
C PHE A 39 7.09 17.66 -22.01
N LYS A 40 6.13 18.56 -21.84
CA LYS A 40 5.38 18.72 -20.58
C LYS A 40 4.60 17.46 -20.21
N THR A 41 3.92 16.82 -21.16
CA THR A 41 3.21 15.55 -20.90
C THR A 41 4.19 14.44 -20.55
N ARG A 42 5.27 14.28 -21.32
CA ARG A 42 6.31 13.27 -21.01
C ARG A 42 6.93 13.47 -19.63
N MET A 43 7.22 14.71 -19.23
CA MET A 43 7.76 15.04 -17.90
C MET A 43 6.74 14.83 -16.77
N GLN A 44 5.44 14.88 -17.07
CA GLN A 44 4.39 14.55 -16.10
C GLN A 44 4.27 13.03 -15.96
N GLU A 45 4.23 12.31 -17.07
CA GLU A 45 4.17 10.84 -17.12
C GLU A 45 5.35 10.19 -16.39
N THR A 46 6.57 10.70 -16.57
CA THR A 46 7.76 10.17 -15.87
C THR A 46 7.69 10.37 -14.36
N ARG A 47 7.19 11.53 -13.92
CA ARG A 47 7.04 11.84 -12.49
C ARG A 47 5.93 11.02 -11.84
N ASP A 48 4.79 10.89 -12.51
CA ASP A 48 3.68 10.08 -12.00
C ASP A 48 4.11 8.61 -11.87
N ALA A 49 4.88 8.08 -12.83
CA ALA A 49 5.44 6.74 -12.75
C ALA A 49 6.45 6.56 -11.58
N GLU A 50 7.29 7.56 -11.30
CA GLU A 50 8.25 7.53 -10.19
C GLU A 50 7.54 7.53 -8.83
N ILE A 51 6.49 8.34 -8.68
CA ILE A 51 5.67 8.39 -7.45
C ILE A 51 4.94 7.07 -7.24
N LEU A 52 4.35 6.50 -8.30
CA LEU A 52 3.65 5.23 -8.23
C LEU A 52 4.59 4.10 -7.79
N ARG A 53 5.80 4.04 -8.33
CA ARG A 53 6.83 3.07 -7.88
C ARG A 53 7.18 3.26 -6.42
N THR A 54 7.37 4.52 -6.00
CA THR A 54 7.66 4.85 -4.61
C THR A 54 6.51 4.44 -3.67
N LEU A 55 5.26 4.68 -4.07
CA LEU A 55 4.07 4.25 -3.32
C LEU A 55 3.96 2.73 -3.20
N ILE A 56 4.30 1.99 -4.27
CA ILE A 56 4.33 0.52 -4.25
C ILE A 56 5.44 0.03 -3.31
N ASP A 57 6.63 0.64 -3.36
CA ASP A 57 7.72 0.30 -2.44
C ASP A 57 7.33 0.53 -0.97
N PHE A 58 6.65 1.64 -0.70
CA PHE A 58 6.11 1.90 0.64
C PHE A 58 5.04 0.90 1.04
N LEU A 59 4.14 0.52 0.12
CA LEU A 59 3.11 -0.48 0.40
C LEU A 59 3.73 -1.84 0.74
N VAL A 60 4.76 -2.27 0.00
CA VAL A 60 5.50 -3.50 0.29
C VAL A 60 6.16 -3.39 1.67
N SER A 61 6.83 -2.27 1.97
CA SER A 61 7.45 -2.06 3.29
C SER A 61 6.41 -2.08 4.43
N ALA A 62 5.25 -1.45 4.23
CA ALA A 62 4.16 -1.42 5.17
C ALA A 62 3.62 -2.82 5.45
N VAL A 63 3.42 -3.63 4.41
CA VAL A 63 2.97 -5.02 4.57
C VAL A 63 3.98 -5.84 5.38
N ILE A 64 5.28 -5.66 5.16
CA ILE A 64 6.34 -6.34 5.92
C ILE A 64 6.34 -5.91 7.39
N VAL A 65 6.35 -4.60 7.66
CA VAL A 65 6.33 -4.05 9.03
C VAL A 65 5.08 -4.52 9.77
N MET A 66 3.91 -4.41 9.14
CA MET A 66 2.65 -4.90 9.71
C MET A 66 2.74 -6.39 10.04
N SER A 67 3.28 -7.22 9.14
CA SER A 67 3.38 -8.67 9.35
C SER A 67 4.29 -9.01 10.54
N ALA A 68 5.41 -8.29 10.69
CA ALA A 68 6.31 -8.44 11.85
C ALA A 68 5.62 -8.05 13.16
N CYS A 69 4.95 -6.89 13.19
CA CYS A 69 4.17 -6.42 14.33
C CYS A 69 3.03 -7.38 14.70
N PHE A 70 2.32 -7.89 13.70
CA PHE A 70 1.23 -8.86 13.88
C PHE A 70 1.74 -10.19 14.47
N GLY A 71 2.88 -10.68 13.97
CA GLY A 71 3.56 -11.85 14.53
C GLY A 71 3.98 -11.65 15.98
N TYR A 72 4.54 -10.48 16.30
CA TYR A 72 4.92 -10.12 17.67
C TYR A 72 3.71 -10.01 18.60
N GLY A 73 2.63 -9.34 18.18
CA GLY A 73 1.37 -9.27 18.92
C GLY A 73 0.78 -10.64 19.21
N THR A 74 0.79 -11.51 18.20
CA THR A 74 0.37 -12.91 18.35
C THR A 74 1.25 -13.67 19.35
N TYR A 75 2.56 -13.43 19.34
CA TYR A 75 3.50 -14.09 20.24
C TYR A 75 3.29 -13.67 21.71
N ILE A 76 3.10 -12.38 21.99
CA ILE A 76 2.94 -11.90 23.36
C ILE A 76 1.55 -12.23 23.93
N TYR A 77 0.48 -11.88 23.22
CA TYR A 77 -0.89 -11.92 23.78
C TYR A 77 -1.66 -13.19 23.44
N SER A 78 -1.25 -13.94 22.42
CA SER A 78 -2.03 -15.07 21.91
C SER A 78 -1.31 -16.41 21.97
N TYR A 79 0.01 -16.44 22.19
CA TYR A 79 0.80 -17.66 22.09
C TYR A 79 0.31 -18.77 23.02
N GLN A 80 0.07 -18.47 24.30
CA GLN A 80 -0.44 -19.45 25.27
C GLN A 80 -1.81 -20.00 24.84
N ARG A 81 -2.74 -19.12 24.46
CA ARG A 81 -4.07 -19.53 23.97
C ARG A 81 -3.97 -20.43 22.74
N ILE A 82 -3.05 -20.11 21.83
CA ILE A 82 -2.82 -20.87 20.61
C ILE A 82 -2.24 -22.25 20.96
N THR A 83 -1.24 -22.31 21.83
CA THR A 83 -0.64 -23.59 22.26
C THR A 83 -1.63 -24.45 23.03
N ASP A 84 -2.52 -23.85 23.82
CA ASP A 84 -3.56 -24.55 24.57
C ASP A 84 -4.61 -25.15 23.62
N VAL A 85 -5.05 -24.38 22.62
CA VAL A 85 -5.97 -24.88 21.60
C VAL A 85 -5.30 -25.99 20.77
N THR A 86 -4.06 -25.80 20.32
CA THR A 86 -3.33 -26.79 19.52
C THR A 86 -3.00 -28.07 20.31
N SER A 87 -2.71 -27.96 21.61
CA SER A 87 -2.47 -29.12 22.47
C SER A 87 -3.77 -29.89 22.76
N ALA A 88 -4.89 -29.19 23.00
CA ALA A 88 -6.21 -29.83 23.12
C ALA A 88 -6.63 -30.58 21.85
N CYS A 89 -6.28 -30.04 20.67
CA CYS A 89 -6.47 -30.72 19.38
C CYS A 89 -5.64 -32.01 19.26
N SER A 90 -4.41 -31.98 19.74
CA SER A 90 -3.48 -33.12 19.70
C SER A 90 -3.85 -34.20 20.73
N ALA A 91 -4.38 -33.81 21.89
CA ALA A 91 -4.90 -34.72 22.91
C ALA A 91 -6.19 -35.42 22.46
N THR A 92 -7.05 -34.74 21.69
CA THR A 92 -8.33 -35.32 21.21
C THR A 92 -8.13 -36.38 20.12
N SER A 93 -7.03 -36.32 19.34
CA SER A 93 -6.70 -37.40 18.39
C SER A 93 -6.34 -38.71 19.11
N LYS A 94 -5.95 -38.65 20.39
CA LYS A 94 -5.74 -39.79 21.27
C LYS A 94 -7.02 -39.99 22.11
N GLY A 95 -8.03 -40.58 21.49
CA GLY A 95 -9.40 -40.62 22.02
C GLY A 95 -9.53 -41.02 23.49
N SER A 96 -10.22 -40.19 24.27
CA SER A 96 -10.71 -40.54 25.62
C SER A 96 -11.85 -41.55 25.50
N LYS A 97 -11.54 -42.84 25.62
CA LYS A 97 -12.54 -43.91 25.75
C LYS A 97 -13.08 -43.94 27.19
N SER A 98 -14.01 -43.06 27.52
CA SER A 98 -14.80 -43.17 28.75
C SER A 98 -15.86 -44.27 28.59
N TRP A 99 -15.86 -45.27 29.47
CA TRP A 99 -16.72 -46.47 29.41
C TRP A 99 -18.23 -46.19 29.38
N TRP A 100 -18.68 -45.04 29.88
CA TRP A 100 -20.11 -44.69 29.98
C TRP A 100 -20.65 -43.81 28.86
N MET A 101 -19.82 -43.33 27.92
CA MET A 101 -20.23 -42.36 26.90
C MET A 101 -20.60 -43.06 25.58
N PRO A 102 -21.82 -42.86 25.04
CA PRO A 102 -22.22 -43.47 23.77
C PRO A 102 -21.35 -43.02 22.59
N ASN A 103 -20.93 -43.98 21.75
CA ASN A 103 -20.02 -43.74 20.62
C ASN A 103 -20.52 -42.67 19.62
N SER A 104 -21.84 -42.46 19.51
CA SER A 104 -22.44 -41.47 18.62
C SER A 104 -22.18 -40.02 19.07
N VAL A 105 -22.14 -39.77 20.39
CA VAL A 105 -21.94 -38.43 20.97
C VAL A 105 -20.44 -38.11 21.06
N SER A 106 -19.62 -39.11 21.36
CA SER A 106 -18.16 -38.95 21.36
C SER A 106 -17.58 -38.72 19.96
N ASN A 107 -18.09 -39.40 18.92
CA ASN A 107 -17.66 -39.17 17.54
C ASN A 107 -18.10 -37.81 16.97
N PHE A 108 -19.28 -37.31 17.34
CA PHE A 108 -19.75 -36.00 16.88
C PHE A 108 -18.96 -34.85 17.52
N SER A 109 -18.70 -34.95 18.83
CA SER A 109 -17.88 -33.97 19.56
C SER A 109 -16.40 -33.99 19.14
N SER A 110 -15.82 -35.17 18.91
CA SER A 110 -14.45 -35.31 18.42
C SER A 110 -14.30 -34.84 16.97
N GLY A 111 -15.27 -35.13 16.11
CA GLY A 111 -15.30 -34.66 14.73
C GLY A 111 -15.42 -33.13 14.62
N PHE A 112 -16.30 -32.52 15.42
CA PHE A 112 -16.44 -31.06 15.46
C PHE A 112 -15.18 -30.36 16.01
N LEU A 113 -14.55 -30.91 17.05
CA LEU A 113 -13.30 -30.36 17.58
C LEU A 113 -12.16 -30.52 16.56
N PHE A 114 -12.03 -31.67 15.92
CA PHE A 114 -11.06 -31.92 14.85
C PHE A 114 -11.23 -30.95 13.68
N LEU A 115 -12.48 -30.70 13.24
CA LEU A 115 -12.79 -29.70 12.22
C LEU A 115 -12.37 -28.29 12.66
N ARG A 116 -12.65 -27.89 13.90
CA ARG A 116 -12.19 -26.59 14.43
C ARG A 116 -10.67 -26.47 14.40
N CYS A 117 -9.96 -27.50 14.84
CA CYS A 117 -8.49 -27.54 14.84
C CYS A 117 -7.93 -27.38 13.42
N HIS A 118 -8.50 -28.08 12.45
CA HIS A 118 -8.09 -28.00 11.07
C HIS A 118 -8.42 -26.63 10.45
N VAL A 119 -9.59 -26.08 10.73
CA VAL A 119 -9.99 -24.72 10.30
C VAL A 119 -9.03 -23.68 10.85
N ILE A 120 -8.66 -23.75 12.14
CA ILE A 120 -7.70 -22.83 12.76
C ILE A 120 -6.32 -22.91 12.08
N ALA A 121 -5.81 -24.13 11.85
CA ALA A 121 -4.52 -24.34 11.19
C ALA A 121 -4.51 -23.85 9.73
N VAL A 122 -5.53 -24.24 8.96
CA VAL A 122 -5.70 -23.85 7.55
C VAL A 122 -5.82 -22.34 7.42
N THR A 123 -6.60 -21.70 8.28
CA THR A 123 -6.79 -20.24 8.26
C THR A 123 -5.47 -19.48 8.42
N ARG A 124 -4.61 -19.92 9.35
CA ARG A 124 -3.33 -19.26 9.63
C ARG A 124 -2.32 -19.45 8.49
N MET A 125 -2.27 -20.64 7.90
CA MET A 125 -1.44 -20.90 6.72
C MET A 125 -1.93 -20.13 5.49
N CYS A 126 -3.25 -20.09 5.25
CA CYS A 126 -3.85 -19.36 4.14
C CYS A 126 -3.58 -17.86 4.23
N PHE A 127 -3.68 -17.24 5.41
CA PHE A 127 -3.35 -15.82 5.56
C PHE A 127 -1.88 -15.53 5.19
N GLY A 128 -0.93 -16.32 5.71
CA GLY A 128 0.49 -16.16 5.36
C GLY A 128 0.76 -16.30 3.87
N ILE A 129 0.15 -17.30 3.22
CA ILE A 129 0.27 -17.49 1.76
C ILE A 129 -0.34 -16.30 1.00
N LEU A 130 -1.51 -15.80 1.40
CA LEU A 130 -2.15 -14.64 0.79
C LEU A 130 -1.28 -13.38 0.91
N MET A 131 -0.64 -13.17 2.07
CA MET A 131 0.28 -12.04 2.26
C MET A 131 1.52 -12.16 1.36
N ILE A 132 2.10 -13.35 1.22
CA ILE A 132 3.23 -13.59 0.30
C ILE A 132 2.82 -13.34 -1.14
N LEU A 133 1.65 -13.84 -1.56
CA LEU A 133 1.10 -13.60 -2.90
C LEU A 133 0.84 -12.11 -3.14
N ALA A 134 0.34 -11.38 -2.14
CA ALA A 134 0.14 -9.93 -2.23
C ALA A 134 1.48 -9.20 -2.40
N ILE A 135 2.53 -9.56 -1.64
CA ILE A 135 3.86 -8.98 -1.78
C ILE A 135 4.43 -9.27 -3.17
N ALA A 136 4.36 -10.53 -3.63
CA ALA A 136 4.84 -10.94 -4.94
C ALA A 136 4.09 -10.20 -6.07
N TRP A 137 2.78 -10.05 -5.93
CA TRP A 137 1.95 -9.28 -6.86
C TRP A 137 2.35 -7.81 -6.90
N LEU A 138 2.54 -7.17 -5.74
CA LEU A 138 2.95 -5.77 -5.66
C LEU A 138 4.37 -5.57 -6.26
N ALA A 139 5.29 -6.51 -6.03
CA ALA A 139 6.62 -6.49 -6.64
C ALA A 139 6.56 -6.67 -8.17
N PHE A 140 5.66 -7.52 -8.66
CA PHE A 140 5.41 -7.67 -10.09
C PHE A 140 4.81 -6.39 -10.70
N GLN A 141 3.85 -5.76 -10.02
CA GLN A 141 3.27 -4.49 -10.42
C GLN A 141 4.31 -3.37 -10.49
N ARG A 142 5.24 -3.30 -9.54
CA ARG A 142 6.38 -2.37 -9.59
C ARG A 142 7.14 -2.49 -10.90
N SER A 143 7.33 -3.71 -11.39
CA SER A 143 8.09 -4.00 -12.62
C SER A 143 7.31 -3.67 -13.91
N SER A 144 5.97 -3.77 -13.87
CA SER A 144 5.10 -3.53 -15.02
C SER A 144 4.65 -2.07 -15.20
N THR A 145 4.90 -1.17 -14.24
CA THR A 145 4.57 0.28 -14.32
C THR A 145 5.15 1.03 -15.54
N THR A 146 5.94 0.37 -16.38
CA THR A 146 6.52 0.94 -17.60
C THR A 146 5.68 0.72 -18.87
N GLY A 147 4.60 -0.06 -18.81
CA GLY A 147 3.75 -0.29 -19.98
C GLY A 147 2.39 -0.87 -19.62
N SER A 148 1.33 -0.14 -19.98
CA SER A 148 -0.10 -0.42 -19.72
C SER A 148 -0.51 -0.23 -18.24
N ASN A 149 -1.45 0.69 -18.01
CA ASN A 149 -2.18 0.85 -16.76
C ASN A 149 -2.64 -0.52 -16.24
N MET A 150 -2.01 -1.05 -15.19
CA MET A 150 -2.61 -2.13 -14.43
C MET A 150 -3.89 -1.61 -13.76
N PRO A 151 -4.99 -2.38 -13.79
CA PRO A 151 -6.25 -1.90 -13.26
C PRO A 151 -6.14 -1.81 -11.74
N ILE A 152 -6.21 -0.58 -11.24
CA ILE A 152 -6.37 -0.22 -9.82
C ILE A 152 -7.44 -1.10 -9.14
N THR A 153 -8.44 -1.55 -9.90
CA THR A 153 -9.47 -2.52 -9.53
C THR A 153 -8.91 -3.84 -8.97
N PHE A 154 -7.85 -4.40 -9.54
CA PHE A 154 -7.28 -5.65 -9.05
C PHE A 154 -6.64 -5.48 -7.67
N ASN A 155 -5.94 -4.37 -7.45
CA ASN A 155 -5.38 -4.05 -6.14
C ASN A 155 -6.49 -3.84 -5.10
N LEU A 156 -7.59 -3.19 -5.48
CA LEU A 156 -8.74 -2.98 -4.59
C LEU A 156 -9.39 -4.32 -4.20
N ILE A 157 -9.59 -5.22 -5.16
CA ILE A 157 -10.20 -6.53 -4.90
C ILE A 157 -9.26 -7.42 -4.08
N LEU A 158 -8.01 -7.57 -4.51
CA LEU A 158 -7.05 -8.45 -3.83
C LEU A 158 -6.68 -7.92 -2.45
N LEU A 159 -6.21 -6.68 -2.37
CA LEU A 159 -5.67 -6.11 -1.13
C LEU A 159 -6.78 -5.63 -0.21
N GLY A 160 -7.80 -4.95 -0.75
CA GLY A 160 -8.92 -4.45 0.05
C GLY A 160 -9.84 -5.58 0.51
N ILE A 161 -10.44 -6.30 -0.44
CA ILE A 161 -11.49 -7.28 -0.13
C ILE A 161 -10.87 -8.60 0.36
N ILE A 162 -10.08 -9.29 -0.47
CA ILE A 162 -9.62 -10.66 -0.15
C ILE A 162 -8.68 -10.66 1.06
N CYS A 163 -7.61 -9.87 1.03
CA CYS A 163 -6.69 -9.75 2.17
C CYS A 163 -7.38 -9.15 3.41
N GLY A 164 -8.30 -8.20 3.22
CA GLY A 164 -9.11 -7.63 4.30
C GLY A 164 -9.93 -8.68 5.05
N PHE A 165 -10.79 -9.41 4.35
CA PHE A 165 -11.61 -10.43 4.99
C PHE A 165 -10.78 -11.58 5.58
N ALA A 166 -9.73 -12.02 4.88
CA ALA A 166 -8.83 -13.06 5.37
C ALA A 166 -8.09 -12.63 6.65
N GLY A 167 -7.57 -11.41 6.70
CA GLY A 167 -6.86 -10.88 7.86
C GLY A 167 -7.78 -10.67 9.06
N ARG A 168 -9.01 -10.20 8.85
CA ARG A 168 -10.04 -10.13 9.91
C ARG A 168 -10.30 -11.50 10.53
N PHE A 169 -10.49 -12.51 9.69
CA PHE A 169 -10.76 -13.87 10.16
C PHE A 169 -9.55 -14.49 10.87
N CYS A 170 -8.34 -14.26 10.35
CA CYS A 170 -7.09 -14.65 10.98
C CYS A 170 -6.95 -14.03 12.37
N THR A 171 -7.13 -12.71 12.48
CA THR A 171 -7.04 -11.97 13.73
C THR A 171 -8.00 -12.49 14.80
N ASN A 172 -9.27 -12.71 14.43
CA ASN A 172 -10.27 -13.28 15.33
C ASN A 172 -9.87 -14.69 15.80
N THR A 173 -9.30 -15.50 14.91
CA THR A 173 -8.81 -16.85 15.23
C THR A 173 -7.61 -16.82 16.17
N LEU A 174 -6.77 -15.80 16.07
CA LEU A 174 -5.64 -15.57 16.96
C LEU A 174 -6.06 -14.93 18.29
N GLY A 175 -7.33 -14.60 18.48
CA GLY A 175 -7.83 -14.01 19.73
C GLY A 175 -7.67 -12.50 19.84
N GLY A 176 -7.32 -11.81 18.75
CA GLY A 176 -7.41 -10.36 18.64
C GLY A 176 -8.76 -9.89 18.08
N ASP A 177 -8.98 -8.58 18.05
CA ASP A 177 -10.14 -7.96 17.42
C ASP A 177 -9.93 -7.75 15.91
N GLY A 178 -10.54 -8.62 15.11
CA GLY A 178 -10.49 -8.53 13.66
C GLY A 178 -11.21 -7.32 13.08
N ASN A 179 -12.14 -6.67 13.80
CA ASN A 179 -12.77 -5.45 13.32
C ASN A 179 -11.78 -4.28 13.39
N THR A 180 -11.05 -4.14 14.51
CA THR A 180 -9.95 -3.17 14.64
C THR A 180 -8.90 -3.38 13.55
N TRP A 181 -8.48 -4.63 13.30
CA TRP A 181 -7.55 -4.95 12.21
C TRP A 181 -8.08 -4.48 10.85
N LEU A 182 -9.35 -4.78 10.52
CA LEU A 182 -9.94 -4.44 9.23
C LEU A 182 -10.01 -2.92 9.03
N MET A 183 -10.40 -2.18 10.07
CA MET A 183 -10.46 -0.72 10.02
C MET A 183 -9.10 -0.08 9.68
N TYR A 184 -8.03 -0.47 10.38
CA TYR A 184 -6.70 0.07 10.10
C TYR A 184 -6.15 -0.38 8.74
N TRP A 185 -6.43 -1.63 8.35
CA TRP A 185 -6.07 -2.14 7.03
C TRP A 185 -6.77 -1.40 5.90
N GLU A 186 -8.06 -1.10 6.04
CA GLU A 186 -8.83 -0.33 5.07
C GLU A 186 -8.34 1.12 4.96
N VAL A 187 -7.97 1.75 6.07
CA VAL A 187 -7.34 3.09 6.07
C VAL A 187 -6.03 3.06 5.29
N LEU A 188 -5.17 2.07 5.55
CA LEU A 188 -3.91 1.89 4.83
C LEU A 188 -4.18 1.69 3.32
N CYS A 189 -5.07 0.77 2.95
CA CYS A 189 -5.45 0.52 1.56
C CYS A 189 -6.04 1.76 0.88
N SER A 190 -6.84 2.56 1.59
CA SER A 190 -7.47 3.78 1.06
C SER A 190 -6.45 4.86 0.75
N ILE A 191 -5.44 5.06 1.62
CA ILE A 191 -4.35 6.01 1.38
C ILE A 191 -3.58 5.62 0.12
N HIS A 192 -3.27 4.33 -0.06
CA HIS A 192 -2.60 3.84 -1.25
C HIS A 192 -3.48 3.94 -2.50
N LEU A 193 -4.79 3.68 -2.39
CA LEU A 193 -5.74 3.84 -3.49
C LEU A 193 -5.82 5.30 -3.96
N LEU A 194 -5.94 6.25 -3.02
CA LEU A 194 -5.96 7.68 -3.32
C LEU A 194 -4.65 8.14 -3.98
N GLY A 195 -3.51 7.63 -3.51
CA GLY A 195 -2.21 7.91 -4.13
C GLY A 195 -2.08 7.36 -5.56
N ASN A 196 -2.72 6.23 -5.85
CA ASN A 196 -2.77 5.66 -7.21
C ASN A 196 -3.76 6.39 -8.13
N LEU A 197 -4.90 6.87 -7.60
CA LEU A 197 -5.91 7.60 -8.37
C LEU A 197 -5.48 9.04 -8.68
N PHE A 198 -4.75 9.68 -7.77
CA PHE A 198 -4.35 11.09 -7.89
C PHE A 198 -2.86 11.29 -7.61
N PRO A 199 -1.95 10.72 -8.43
CA PRO A 199 -0.50 10.84 -8.22
C PRO A 199 -0.03 12.30 -8.30
N SER A 200 -0.64 13.12 -9.15
CA SER A 200 -0.34 14.55 -9.30
C SER A 200 -0.73 15.38 -8.08
N LEU A 201 -1.85 15.07 -7.42
CA LEU A 201 -2.24 15.70 -6.15
C LEU A 201 -1.29 15.28 -5.03
N LEU A 202 -0.94 13.99 -4.95
CA LEU A 202 0.00 13.49 -3.95
C LEU A 202 1.40 14.13 -4.14
N TYR A 203 1.85 14.28 -5.40
CA TYR A 203 3.07 15.00 -5.72
C TYR A 203 3.05 16.43 -5.20
N HIS A 204 1.94 17.14 -5.45
CA HIS A 204 1.78 18.53 -5.05
C HIS A 204 1.75 18.69 -3.53
N VAL A 205 1.11 17.77 -2.81
CA VAL A 205 1.08 17.79 -1.34
C VAL A 205 2.46 17.52 -0.73
N LEU A 206 3.22 16.55 -1.27
CA LEU A 206 4.56 16.25 -0.77
C LEU A 206 5.58 17.33 -1.15
N HIS A 207 5.68 17.65 -2.44
CA HIS A 207 6.75 18.48 -3.00
C HIS A 207 6.40 19.96 -3.08
N GLY A 208 5.12 20.33 -2.93
CA GLY A 208 4.63 21.70 -3.04
C GLY A 208 4.34 22.14 -4.48
N PRO A 209 3.74 23.34 -4.65
CA PRO A 209 3.55 23.94 -5.96
C PRO A 209 4.90 24.19 -6.63
N ILE A 210 5.04 23.75 -7.88
CA ILE A 210 6.20 24.04 -8.73
C ILE A 210 6.04 25.48 -9.22
N SER A 211 6.38 26.45 -8.37
CA SER A 211 6.34 27.86 -8.72
C SER A 211 7.51 28.15 -9.66
N VAL A 212 7.24 28.15 -10.96
CA VAL A 212 8.15 28.71 -11.99
C VAL A 212 8.24 30.24 -11.86
N SER A 213 7.35 30.87 -11.10
CA SER A 213 7.43 32.28 -10.71
C SER A 213 7.99 32.44 -9.29
N HIS A 214 8.92 33.37 -9.15
CA HIS A 214 9.63 33.74 -7.93
C HIS A 214 8.70 34.49 -6.94
N ARG A 215 7.57 33.89 -6.56
CA ARG A 215 6.67 34.44 -5.54
C ARG A 215 6.75 33.54 -4.32
N GLU A 216 7.33 34.07 -3.25
CA GLU A 216 7.41 33.42 -1.95
C GLU A 216 5.99 33.16 -1.44
N GLN A 217 5.47 31.97 -1.71
CA GLN A 217 4.34 31.46 -0.95
C GLN A 217 4.86 31.05 0.42
N VAL A 218 4.25 31.60 1.46
CA VAL A 218 4.55 31.26 2.86
C VAL A 218 4.12 29.81 3.08
N VAL A 219 5.03 28.86 2.83
CA VAL A 219 4.80 27.45 3.12
C VAL A 219 5.16 27.23 4.59
N TRP A 220 4.15 26.94 5.41
CA TRP A 220 4.29 26.75 6.86
C TRP A 220 5.19 25.58 7.26
N LEU A 221 5.32 24.56 6.41
CA LEU A 221 6.10 23.34 6.66
C LEU A 221 7.11 23.09 5.52
N PRO A 222 8.40 22.94 5.83
CA PRO A 222 9.41 22.59 4.83
C PRO A 222 9.06 21.28 4.11
N TYR A 223 9.39 21.20 2.83
CA TYR A 223 9.05 20.05 1.99
C TYR A 223 9.62 18.72 2.53
N TRP A 224 10.83 18.73 3.09
CA TRP A 224 11.43 17.55 3.74
C TRP A 224 10.61 17.05 4.92
N VAL A 225 10.07 17.95 5.75
CA VAL A 225 9.29 17.59 6.93
C VAL A 225 7.99 16.90 6.51
N ARG A 226 7.27 17.45 5.52
CA ARG A 226 6.04 16.83 4.98
C ARG A 226 6.31 15.44 4.42
N ARG A 227 7.42 15.28 3.70
CA ARG A 227 7.83 14.02 3.08
C ARG A 227 8.18 12.97 4.14
N CYS A 228 9.04 13.32 5.10
CA CYS A 228 9.40 12.44 6.21
C CYS A 228 8.17 12.04 7.04
N LEU A 229 7.29 12.98 7.34
CA LEU A 229 6.10 12.73 8.15
C LEU A 229 5.12 11.81 7.42
N PHE A 230 4.88 12.03 6.12
CA PHE A 230 4.04 11.16 5.31
C PHE A 230 4.61 9.73 5.22
N TYR A 231 5.91 9.59 4.95
CA TYR A 231 6.55 8.27 4.84
C TYR A 231 6.63 7.54 6.17
N ALA A 232 6.93 8.23 7.27
CA ALA A 232 6.89 7.63 8.60
C ALA A 232 5.47 7.20 8.97
N ALA A 233 4.47 8.02 8.69
CA ALA A 233 3.08 7.71 8.98
C ALA A 233 2.59 6.49 8.20
N VAL A 234 2.77 6.48 6.87
CA VAL A 234 2.24 5.43 5.99
C VAL A 234 3.09 4.17 6.00
N GLY A 235 4.42 4.29 6.09
CA GLY A 235 5.34 3.16 6.00
C GLY A 235 5.66 2.48 7.33
N LEU A 236 5.47 3.17 8.47
CA LEU A 236 5.89 2.67 9.79
C LEU A 236 4.77 2.72 10.83
N ILE A 237 4.22 3.91 11.10
CA ILE A 237 3.27 4.11 12.21
C ILE A 237 1.98 3.35 11.93
N LEU A 238 1.32 3.65 10.81
CA LEU A 238 0.04 3.04 10.47
C LEU A 238 0.15 1.51 10.34
N PRO A 239 1.15 0.93 9.64
CA PRO A 239 1.35 -0.52 9.60
C PRO A 239 1.60 -1.16 10.96
N ALA A 240 2.38 -0.51 11.83
CA ALA A 240 2.62 -1.00 13.18
C ALA A 240 1.32 -1.01 14.01
N LEU A 241 0.52 0.05 13.91
CA LEU A 241 -0.80 0.10 14.55
C LEU A 241 -1.72 -1.01 14.04
N THR A 242 -1.77 -1.24 12.72
CA THR A 242 -2.55 -2.34 12.12
C THR A 242 -2.12 -3.71 12.63
N GLY A 243 -0.83 -3.92 12.92
CA GLY A 243 -0.31 -5.19 13.45
C GLY A 243 -0.51 -5.37 14.95
N LEU A 244 -0.40 -4.32 15.76
CA LEU A 244 -0.34 -4.39 17.23
C LEU A 244 -1.70 -4.18 17.90
N LEU A 245 -2.45 -3.16 17.48
CA LEU A 245 -3.72 -2.79 18.12
C LEU A 245 -4.83 -3.84 18.11
N PRO A 246 -4.88 -4.79 17.17
CA PRO A 246 -5.86 -5.87 17.25
C PRO A 246 -5.70 -6.75 18.49
N PHE A 247 -4.51 -6.82 19.09
CA PHE A 247 -4.22 -7.73 20.20
C PHE A 247 -4.30 -7.06 21.57
N ALA A 248 -3.95 -5.78 21.66
CA ALA A 248 -3.97 -5.03 22.91
C ALA A 248 -4.09 -3.53 22.64
N SER A 249 -4.50 -2.78 23.64
CA SER A 249 -4.65 -1.33 23.52
C SER A 249 -3.28 -0.63 23.45
N LEU A 250 -3.27 0.63 23.01
CA LEU A 250 -2.05 1.45 22.99
C LEU A 250 -1.41 1.61 24.37
N SER A 251 -2.21 1.66 25.45
CA SER A 251 -1.68 1.73 26.81
C SER A 251 -0.97 0.44 27.20
N ASP A 252 -1.56 -0.72 26.90
CA ASP A 252 -0.98 -2.02 27.26
C ASP A 252 0.33 -2.25 26.52
N TRP A 253 0.39 -1.88 25.24
CA TRP A 253 1.63 -1.93 24.46
C TRP A 253 2.69 -0.98 25.01
N LYS A 254 2.30 0.25 25.38
CA LYS A 254 3.23 1.22 25.96
C LYS A 254 3.81 0.69 27.27
N ASP A 255 2.98 0.12 28.15
CA ASP A 255 3.42 -0.41 29.43
C ASP A 255 4.35 -1.62 29.21
N HIS A 256 4.01 -2.54 28.30
CA HIS A 256 4.86 -3.66 27.88
C HIS A 256 6.23 -3.21 27.36
N PHE A 257 6.28 -2.25 26.43
CA PHE A 257 7.57 -1.74 25.92
C PHE A 257 8.38 -1.00 26.98
N VAL A 258 7.73 -0.30 27.92
CA VAL A 258 8.41 0.35 29.04
C VAL A 258 9.03 -0.68 29.98
N GLU A 259 8.33 -1.79 30.26
CA GLU A 259 8.86 -2.89 31.06
C GLU A 259 10.03 -3.59 30.37
N GLU A 260 9.92 -3.87 29.07
CA GLU A 260 11.00 -4.50 28.29
C GLU A 260 12.24 -3.61 28.19
N ILE A 261 12.07 -2.29 28.00
CA ILE A 261 13.19 -1.36 28.00
C ILE A 261 13.83 -1.30 29.39
N LYS A 262 13.02 -1.28 30.47
CA LYS A 262 13.55 -1.32 31.84
C LYS A 262 14.32 -2.61 32.10
N SER A 263 13.82 -3.77 31.67
CA SER A 263 14.50 -5.05 31.86
C SER A 263 15.84 -5.10 31.12
N ILE A 264 15.90 -4.58 29.90
CA ILE A 264 17.16 -4.47 29.13
C ILE A 264 18.14 -3.51 29.81
N VAL A 265 17.69 -2.31 30.19
CA VAL A 265 18.56 -1.26 30.76
C VAL A 265 19.02 -1.60 32.19
N ILE A 266 18.20 -2.29 32.97
CA ILE A 266 18.51 -2.67 34.36
C ILE A 266 19.18 -4.05 34.43
N GLY A 267 18.85 -4.96 33.52
CA GLY A 267 19.52 -6.27 33.37
C GLY A 267 21.00 -6.13 33.06
N ASP A 268 21.36 -5.18 32.18
CA ASP A 268 22.76 -4.83 31.88
C ASP A 268 23.53 -4.24 33.09
N LYS A 269 22.82 -3.79 34.15
CA LYS A 269 23.45 -3.25 35.37
C LYS A 269 23.76 -4.30 36.44
N ILE A 270 23.25 -5.52 36.31
CA ILE A 270 23.46 -6.59 37.30
C ILE A 270 24.57 -7.57 36.83
N GLU A 271 24.94 -7.55 35.55
CA GLU A 271 26.01 -8.37 34.97
C GLU A 271 27.34 -7.62 34.75
N ALA A 272 27.49 -6.40 35.26
CA ALA A 272 28.72 -5.59 35.18
C ALA A 272 29.48 -5.51 36.52
#